data_AF-A0A522WT71-F1
#
_entry.id   AF-A0A522WT71-F1
#
_cell.length_a   1.000
_cell.length_b   1.000
_cell.length_c   1.000
_cell.angle_alpha   90.00
_cell.angle_beta   90.00
_cell.angle_gamma   90.00
#
_symmetry.space_group_name_H-M   'P 1'
#
loop_
_entity.id
_entity.type
_entity.pdbx_description
1 polymer ?
#
loop_
_entity_poly.entity_id
_entity_poly.type
_entity_poly.pdbx_seq_one_letter_code
_entity_poly.pdbx_strand_id
1 'polypeptide(L)' 'MDRETIILRAYQEARFAAREKGLVGSGVQRAVLQAAAKVASRLLNENIAPEEVHETVAACG' A
#
# COMPACT_ATOMS: atom_id res chain seq x y z
N MET A 1 13.04 5.34 10.78
CA MET A 1 12.18 5.09 9.62
C MET A 1 10.77 5.04 10.17
N ASP A 2 9.95 6.02 9.85
CA ASP A 2 8.65 6.22 10.48
C ASP A 2 7.61 5.27 9.91
N ARG A 3 6.58 4.95 10.72
CA ARG A 3 5.48 4.03 10.36
C ARG A 3 4.83 4.43 9.04
N GLU A 4 4.55 5.72 8.91
CA GLU A 4 4.02 6.35 7.70
C GLU A 4 4.94 6.13 6.49
N THR A 5 6.25 6.32 6.64
CA THR A 5 7.22 6.09 5.56
C THR A 5 7.20 4.65 5.06
N ILE A 6 7.05 3.68 5.97
CA ILE A 6 6.97 2.26 5.63
C ILE A 6 5.69 1.97 4.86
N ILE A 7 4.55 2.50 5.30
CA ILE A 7 3.25 2.35 4.62
C ILE A 7 3.28 2.97 3.22
N LEU A 8 3.80 4.20 3.09
CA LEU A 8 3.91 4.90 1.81
C LEU A 8 4.82 4.15 0.83
N ARG A 9 5.96 3.65 1.31
CA ARG A 9 6.89 2.88 0.49
C ARG A 9 6.25 1.57 0.00
N ALA A 10 5.60 0.83 0.90
CA ALA A 10 4.90 -0.41 0.55
C ALA A 10 3.79 -0.17 -0.49
N TYR A 11 3.05 0.95 -0.37
CA TYR A 11 2.05 1.34 -1.35
C TYR A 11 2.64 1.68 -2.73
N GLN A 12 3.73 2.44 -2.77
CA GLN A 12 4.41 2.79 -4.02
C GLN A 12 4.96 1.54 -4.72
N GLU A 13 5.59 0.64 -3.98
CA GLU A 13 6.10 -0.64 -4.50
C GLU A 13 4.97 -1.52 -5.05
N ALA A 14 3.86 -1.63 -4.33
CA ALA A 14 2.68 -2.38 -4.79
C ALA A 14 2.06 -1.77 -6.06
N ARG A 15 1.97 -0.45 -6.12
CA ARG A 15 1.45 0.29 -7.28
C ARG A 15 2.37 0.15 -8.50
N PHE A 16 3.68 0.21 -8.29
CA PHE A 16 4.67 -0.01 -9.34
C PHE A 16 4.56 -1.43 -9.90
N ALA A 17 4.54 -2.45 -9.03
CA ALA A 17 4.39 -3.85 -9.44
C ALA A 17 3.06 -4.10 -10.18
N ALA A 18 1.96 -3.45 -9.78
CA ALA A 18 0.70 -3.54 -10.50
C ALA A 18 0.80 -2.94 -11.91
N ARG A 19 1.46 -1.78 -12.04
CA ARG A 19 1.69 -1.12 -13.34
C ARG A 19 2.58 -1.94 -14.26
N GLU A 20 3.65 -2.54 -13.75
CA GLU A 20 4.55 -3.41 -14.54
C GLU A 20 3.82 -4.65 -15.08
N LYS A 21 2.84 -5.16 -14.33
CA LYS A 21 1.98 -6.27 -14.77
C LYS A 21 0.86 -5.85 -15.71
N GLY A 22 0.79 -4.57 -16.09
CA GLY A 22 -0.28 -4.03 -16.94
C GLY A 22 -1.65 -4.04 -16.27
N LEU A 23 -1.73 -4.15 -14.94
CA LEU A 23 -3.00 -4.10 -14.23
C LEU A 23 -3.52 -2.66 -14.24
N VAL A 24 -4.65 -2.45 -14.92
CA VAL A 24 -5.34 -1.16 -15.01
C VAL A 24 -6.83 -1.30 -14.67
N GLY A 25 -7.43 -0.23 -14.16
CA GLY A 25 -8.87 -0.17 -13.83
C GLY A 25 -9.19 -0.17 -12.33
N SER A 26 -10.49 -0.01 -12.02
CA SER A 26 -10.98 0.27 -10.66
C SER A 26 -10.69 -0.83 -9.64
N GLY A 27 -10.55 -2.09 -10.08
CA GLY A 27 -10.21 -3.21 -9.20
C GLY A 27 -8.75 -3.24 -8.73
N VAL A 28 -7.86 -2.54 -9.43
CA VAL A 28 -6.42 -2.56 -9.15
C VAL A 28 -6.09 -1.79 -7.88
N GLN A 29 -6.81 -0.70 -7.61
CA GLN A 29 -6.57 0.10 -6.41
C GLN A 29 -6.78 -0.73 -5.13
N ARG A 30 -7.85 -1.54 -5.07
CA ARG A 30 -8.09 -2.45 -3.94
C ARG A 30 -6.97 -3.48 -3.78
N ALA A 31 -6.51 -4.06 -4.89
CA ALA A 31 -5.42 -5.03 -4.87
C ALA A 31 -4.10 -4.41 -4.40
N VAL A 32 -3.80 -3.18 -4.83
CA VAL A 32 -2.62 -2.42 -4.40
C VAL A 32 -2.68 -2.11 -2.91
N LEU A 33 -3.83 -1.65 -2.39
CA LEU A 33 -4.01 -1.37 -0.96
C LEU A 33 -3.84 -2.64 -0.11
N GLN A 34 -4.42 -3.77 -0.54
CA GLN A 34 -4.26 -5.05 0.15
C GLN A 34 -2.81 -5.55 0.14
N ALA A 35 -2.12 -5.42 -0.99
CA ALA A 35 -0.72 -5.81 -1.11
C ALA A 35 0.17 -4.95 -0.21
N ALA A 36 -0.04 -3.64 -0.23
CA ALA A 36 0.67 -2.68 0.60
C ALA A 36 0.45 -2.95 2.09
N ALA A 37 -0.80 -3.17 2.52
CA ALA A 37 -1.15 -3.50 3.89
C ALA A 37 -0.46 -4.78 4.37
N LYS A 38 -0.42 -5.83 3.53
CA LYS A 38 0.28 -7.08 3.84
C LYS A 38 1.79 -6.90 4.02
N VAL A 39 2.42 -6.08 3.19
CA VAL A 39 3.86 -5.78 3.27
C VAL A 39 4.15 -4.92 4.51
N ALA A 40 3.40 -3.83 4.69
CA ALA A 40 3.54 -2.95 5.85
C ALA A 40 3.34 -3.70 7.17
N SER A 41 2.33 -4.58 7.24
CA SER A 41 2.08 -5.42 8.42
C SER A 41 3.28 -6.28 8.79
N ARG A 42 3.96 -6.86 7.79
CA ARG A 42 5.16 -7.67 8.01
C ARG A 42 6.37 -6.85 8.45
N LEU A 43 6.53 -5.65 7.89
CA LEU A 43 7.66 -4.77 8.21
C LEU A 43 7.52 -4.12 9.59
N LEU A 44 6.29 -3.79 9.97
CA LEU A 44 5.95 -3.13 11.24
C LEU A 44 5.65 -4.11 12.38
N ASN A 45 5.48 -5.40 12.06
CA ASN A 45 5.03 -6.44 13.00
C ASN A 45 3.71 -6.05 13.70
N GLU A 46 2.78 -5.48 12.92
CA GLU A 46 1.48 -4.97 13.35
C GLU A 46 0.43 -5.37 12.31
N ASN A 47 -0.85 -5.47 12.68
CA ASN A 47 -1.92 -5.70 11.71
C ASN A 47 -2.37 -4.36 11.09
N ILE A 48 -1.89 -4.07 9.88
CA ILE A 48 -2.26 -2.87 9.13
C ILE A 48 -3.43 -3.19 8.21
N ALA A 49 -4.54 -2.45 8.36
CA ALA A 49 -5.71 -2.58 7.49
C ALA A 49 -5.49 -1.88 6.13
N PRO A 50 -6.06 -2.38 5.02
CA PRO A 50 -6.02 -1.68 3.73
C PRO A 50 -6.60 -0.27 3.77
N GLU A 51 -7.60 -0.03 4.61
CA GLU A 51 -8.21 1.27 4.86
C GLU A 51 -7.20 2.25 5.48
N GLU A 52 -6.38 1.78 6.40
CA GLU A 52 -5.35 2.60 7.04
C GLU A 52 -4.24 3.00 6.06
N VAL A 53 -3.89 2.10 5.13
CA VAL A 53 -2.99 2.44 4.01
C VAL A 53 -3.61 3.53 3.14
N HIS A 54 -4.92 3.44 2.87
CA HIS A 54 -5.62 4.44 2.09
C HIS A 54 -5.62 5.82 2.78
N GLU A 55 -5.94 5.87 4.07
CA GLU A 55 -5.91 7.08 4.89
C GLU A 55 -4.51 7.71 4.93
N THR A 56 -3.48 6.90 5.15
CA THR A 56 -2.08 7.35 5.18
C THR A 56 -1.67 7.96 3.84
N VAL A 57 -2.02 7.31 2.72
CA VAL A 57 -1.72 7.80 1.38
C VAL A 57 -2.51 9.07 1.06
N ALA A 58 -3.78 9.16 1.51
CA ALA A 58 -4.63 10.33 1.29
C ALA A 58 -4.20 11.55 2.13
N ALA A 59 -3.57 11.32 3.29
CA ALA A 59 -3.04 12.39 4.14
C ALA A 59 -1.72 12.99 3.62
N CYS A 60 -0.94 12.22 2.84
CA CYS A 60 0.36 12.63 2.33
C CYS A 60 0.40 12.97 0.83
N GLY A 61 -0.68 12.70 0.09
CA GLY A 61 -0.79 12.89 -1.36
C GLY A 61 -1.52 14.18 -1.73
#